data_AF-A0A565BHS1-F1
#
_entry.id   AF-A0A565BHS1-F1
#
_cell.length_a   1.000
_cell.length_b   1.000
_cell.length_c   1.000
_cell.angle_alpha   90.00
_cell.angle_beta   90.00
_cell.angle_gamma   90.00
#
_symmetry.space_group_name_H-M   'P 1'
#
loop_
_entity.id
_entity.type
_entity.pdbx_description
1 polymer ?
#
loop_
_entity_poly.entity_id
_entity_poly.type
_entity_poly.pdbx_seq_one_letter_code
_entity_poly.pdbx_strand_id
1 'polypeptide(L)' 'MVKVMWVSVLALVAAILLVLVAEIPVVEGVTCSPAELAPCAPAMTSSSPPSASCCAKSLWVHEEP' A
#
# COMPACT_ATOMS: atom_id res chain seq x y z
N MET A 1 23.33 30.75 16.97
CA MET A 1 23.27 29.45 17.66
C MET A 1 21.97 28.70 17.32
N VAL A 2 20.79 29.18 17.74
CA VAL A 2 19.49 28.51 17.51
C VAL A 2 19.11 28.28 16.04
N LYS A 3 19.43 29.23 15.15
CA LYS A 3 19.17 29.14 13.70
C LYS A 3 19.92 27.98 13.05
N VAL A 4 21.16 27.75 13.49
CA VAL A 4 22.05 26.69 12.97
C VAL A 4 21.58 25.33 13.46
N MET A 5 21.15 25.25 14.72
CA MET A 5 20.54 24.05 15.31
C MET A 5 19.29 23.62 14.53
N TRP A 6 18.38 24.55 14.25
CA TRP A 6 17.16 24.26 13.50
C TRP A 6 17.44 23.73 12.09
N VAL A 7 18.39 24.33 11.38
CA VAL A 7 18.79 23.87 10.03
C VAL A 7 19.36 22.46 10.09
N SER A 8 20.21 22.16 11.08
CA SER A 8 20.78 20.83 11.25
C SER A 8 19.72 19.77 11.57
N VAL A 9 18.74 20.11 12.42
CA VAL A 9 17.62 19.22 12.75
C VAL A 9 16.75 18.95 11.53
N LEU A 10 16.41 19.99 10.75
CA LEU A 10 15.62 19.83 9.52
C LEU A 10 16.32 18.94 8.49
N ALA A 11 17.63 19.14 8.31
CA ALA A 11 18.43 18.32 7.40
C ALA A 11 18.45 16.85 7.82
N LEU A 12 18.57 16.57 9.12
CA LEU A 12 18.55 15.20 9.65
C LEU A 12 17.19 14.52 9.40
N VAL A 13 16.10 15.23 9.70
CA VAL A 13 14.73 14.73 9.49
C VAL A 13 14.47 14.44 8.02
N ALA A 14 14.88 15.34 7.13
CA ALA A 14 14.74 15.15 5.69
C ALA A 14 15.52 13.92 5.19
N ALA A 15 16.75 13.72 5.67
CA ALA A 15 17.54 12.55 5.31
C ALA A 15 16.88 11.23 5.75
N ILE A 16 16.37 11.18 6.98
CA ILE A 16 15.66 10.00 7.50
C ILE A 16 14.41 9.68 6.67
N LEU A 17 13.62 10.70 6.34
CA LEU A 17 12.42 10.54 5.50
C LEU A 17 12.75 10.03 4.10
N LEU A 18 13.84 10.52 3.49
CA LEU A 18 14.27 10.09 2.16
C LEU A 18 14.70 8.62 2.16
N VAL A 19 15.42 8.17 3.18
CA VAL A 19 15.81 6.76 3.33
C VAL A 19 14.57 5.88 3.49
N LEU A 20 13.63 6.29 4.35
CA LEU A 20 12.37 5.56 4.59
C LEU A 20 11.48 5.47 3.33
N VAL A 21 11.49 6.50 2.48
CA VAL A 21 10.76 6.51 1.20
C VAL A 21 11.50 5.72 0.11
N ALA A 22 12.82 5.59 0.18
CA ALA A 22 13.57 4.80 -0.78
C ALA A 22 13.45 3.30 -0.52
N GLU A 23 13.24 2.90 0.74
CA GLU A 23 13.11 1.50 1.14
C GLU A 23 11.68 0.95 1.09
N ILE A 24 10.65 1.81 1.01
CA ILE A 24 9.31 1.32 0.71
C ILE A 24 9.36 0.69 -0.68
N PRO A 25 9.16 -0.63 -0.81
CA PRO A 25 8.98 -1.21 -2.12
C PRO A 25 7.82 -0.43 -2.72
N VAL A 26 8.10 0.34 -3.78
CA VAL A 26 7.05 0.79 -4.68
C VAL A 26 6.52 -0.52 -5.21
N VAL A 27 5.49 -1.04 -4.56
CA VAL A 27 4.58 -1.99 -5.17
C VAL A 27 4.08 -1.18 -6.35
N GLU A 28 4.75 -1.33 -7.49
CA GLU A 28 4.13 -1.15 -8.78
C GLU A 28 2.86 -1.96 -8.61
N GLY A 29 1.76 -1.27 -8.35
CA GLY A 29 0.47 -1.92 -8.20
C GLY A 29 0.30 -2.63 -9.51
N VAL A 30 0.62 -3.95 -9.54
CA VAL A 30 0.32 -4.85 -10.64
C VAL A 30 -1.04 -4.40 -11.09
N THR A 31 -1.17 -3.97 -12.34
CA THR A 31 -2.28 -3.13 -12.83
C THR A 31 -3.63 -3.63 -12.34
N CYS A 32 -3.99 -3.27 -11.12
CA CYS A 32 -5.07 -3.89 -10.38
C CYS A 32 -6.18 -2.92 -10.62
N SER A 33 -6.91 -3.18 -11.71
CA SER A 33 -8.05 -2.36 -12.02
C SER A 33 -8.96 -2.38 -10.80
N PRO A 34 -9.36 -1.23 -10.24
CA PRO A 34 -10.26 -1.19 -9.10
C PRO A 34 -11.60 -1.88 -9.39
N ALA A 35 -11.93 -2.09 -10.68
CA ALA A 35 -13.06 -2.90 -11.12
C ALA A 35 -12.97 -4.38 -10.70
N GLU A 36 -11.77 -4.93 -10.54
CA GLU A 36 -11.55 -6.31 -10.07
C GLU A 36 -11.99 -6.52 -8.62
N LEU A 37 -12.12 -5.44 -7.84
CA LEU A 37 -12.61 -5.45 -6.46
C LEU A 37 -14.13 -5.21 -6.37
N ALA A 38 -14.81 -4.91 -7.48
CA ALA A 38 -16.28 -4.79 -7.52
C ALA A 38 -17.02 -5.97 -6.86
N PRO A 39 -16.64 -7.25 -7.07
CA PRO A 39 -17.30 -8.38 -6.38
C PRO A 39 -17.06 -8.40 -4.85
N CYS A 40 -16.09 -7.64 -4.34
CA CYS A 40 -15.78 -7.53 -2.91
C CYS A 40 -16.45 -6.32 -2.24
N ALA A 41 -16.99 -5.36 -3.01
CA ALA A 41 -17.66 -4.17 -2.50
C ALA A 41 -18.77 -4.43 -1.45
N PRO A 42 -19.69 -5.40 -1.60
CA PRO A 42 -20.72 -5.66 -0.60
C PRO A 42 -20.15 -6.23 0.71
N ALA A 43 -19.08 -7.01 0.63
CA ALA A 43 -18.40 -7.53 1.83
C ALA A 43 -17.67 -6.42 2.57
N MET A 44 -17.08 -5.48 1.84
CA MET A 44 -16.42 -4.30 2.42
C MET A 44 -17.41 -3.28 2.97
N THR A 45 -18.58 -3.08 2.35
CA THR A 45 -19.48 -2.00 2.77
C THR A 45 -20.59 -2.44 3.71
N SER A 46 -20.95 -3.73 3.71
CA SER A 46 -22.17 -4.23 4.34
C SER A 46 -21.94 -5.46 5.22
N SER A 47 -20.70 -5.73 5.61
CA SER A 47 -20.30 -6.87 6.46
C SER A 47 -20.87 -8.23 6.01
N SER A 48 -21.27 -8.31 4.74
CA SER A 48 -21.91 -9.46 4.13
C SER A 48 -20.83 -10.47 3.72
N PRO A 49 -21.13 -11.78 3.72
CA PRO A 49 -20.14 -12.77 3.33
C PRO A 49 -19.61 -12.49 1.91
N PRO A 50 -18.28 -12.59 1.68
CA PRO A 50 -17.69 -12.35 0.37
C PRO A 50 -18.22 -13.36 -0.66
N SER A 51 -18.45 -12.87 -1.88
CA SER A 51 -18.90 -13.73 -2.98
C SER A 51 -17.80 -14.72 -3.36
N ALA A 52 -18.18 -15.89 -3.88
CA ALA A 52 -17.22 -16.91 -4.33
C ALA A 52 -16.22 -16.36 -5.35
N SER A 53 -16.64 -15.43 -6.20
CA SER A 53 -15.79 -14.70 -7.15
C SER A 53 -14.76 -13.78 -6.47
N CYS A 54 -15.12 -13.14 -5.35
CA CYS A 54 -14.18 -12.34 -4.54
C CYS A 54 -13.12 -13.23 -3.88
N CYS A 55 -13.52 -14.38 -3.31
CA CYS A 55 -12.59 -15.33 -2.69
C CYS A 55 -11.72 -16.10 -3.69
N ALA A 56 -12.26 -16.41 -4.88
CA ALA A 56 -11.49 -17.04 -5.93
C ALA A 56 -10.31 -16.16 -6.34
N LYS A 57 -10.48 -14.83 -6.38
CA LYS A 57 -9.41 -13.87 -6.73
C LYS A 57 -8.23 -13.89 -5.74
N SER A 58 -8.46 -14.16 -4.45
CA SER A 58 -7.39 -14.32 -3.45
C SER A 58 -6.66 -15.67 -3.52
N LEU A 59 -7.23 -16.69 -4.17
CA LEU A 59 -6.59 -17.99 -4.32
C LEU A 59 -5.49 -18.00 -5.41
N TRP A 60 -5.45 -17.00 -6.29
CA TRP A 60 -4.45 -16.88 -7.36
C TRP A 60 -3.04 -16.50 -6.87
N VAL A 61 -2.80 -16.36 -5.56
CA VAL A 61 -1.44 -16.15 -5.03
C VAL A 61 -0.62 -17.45 -4.96
N HIS A 62 -1.23 -18.62 -5.19
CA HIS A 62 -0.54 -19.90 -5.08
C HIS A 62 -0.68 -20.83 -6.29
N GLU A 63 -0.78 -20.29 -7.50
CA GLU A 63 -0.61 -21.10 -8.72
C GLU A 63 0.02 -20.28 -9.86
N GLU A 64 1.33 -20.01 -9.75
CA GLU A 64 2.22 -19.92 -10.93
C GLU A 64 3.17 -21.13 -10.85
N PRO A 65 3.45 -21.83 -11.96
CA PRO A 65 4.19 -23.09 -12.00
C PRO A 65 5.66 -23.00 -11.55
#